data_AF-A0A258LA40-F1
#
_entry.id   AF-A0A258LA40-F1
#
_cell.length_a   1.000
_cell.length_b   1.000
_cell.length_c   1.000
_cell.angle_alpha   90.00
_cell.angle_beta   90.00
_cell.angle_gamma   90.00
#
_symmetry.space_group_name_H-M   'P 1'
#
loop_
_entity.id
_entity.type
_entity.pdbx_description
1 polymer ?
#
loop_
_entity_poly.entity_id
_entity_poly.type
_entity_poly.pdbx_seq_one_letter_code
_entity_poly.pdbx_strand_id
1 'polypeptide(L)' 'MTCLEFAARGATVKQIAASLHITDRAVRLYLSSGCAKLNCATIPQAIAKTVSREMLRP' A
#
# COMPACT_ATOMS: atom_id res chain seq x y z
N MET A 1 -4.89 4.05 8.65
CA MET A 1 -3.69 3.84 7.81
C MET A 1 -3.84 2.52 7.06
N THR A 2 -3.55 2.48 5.77
CA THR A 2 -3.72 1.32 4.88
C THR A 2 -2.37 0.71 4.48
N CYS A 3 -2.35 -0.55 4.04
CA CYS A 3 -1.13 -1.21 3.55
C CYS A 3 -0.42 -0.40 2.43
N LEU A 4 -1.19 0.33 1.62
CA LEU A 4 -0.66 1.19 0.55
C LEU A 4 0.10 2.41 1.09
N GLU A 5 -0.32 3.01 2.20
CA GLU A 5 0.38 4.14 2.82
C GLU A 5 1.71 3.69 3.42
N PHE A 6 1.76 2.53 4.07
CA PHE A 6 3.04 1.98 4.51
C PHE A 6 3.97 1.65 3.35
N ALA A 7 3.43 1.07 2.27
CA ALA A 7 4.21 0.80 1.06
C ALA A 7 4.69 2.09 0.37
N ALA A 8 3.88 3.16 0.39
CA ALA A 8 4.25 4.49 -0.09
C ALA A 8 5.42 5.09 0.70
N ARG A 9 5.49 4.80 2.00
CA ARG A 9 6.61 5.19 2.88
C ARG A 9 7.84 4.28 2.76
N GLY A 10 7.84 3.32 1.83
CA GLY A 10 8.96 2.39 1.61
C GLY A 10 8.99 1.19 2.54
N ALA A 11 7.92 0.90 3.30
CA ALA A 11 7.87 -0.29 4.13
C ALA A 11 7.74 -1.56 3.28
N THR A 12 8.48 -2.60 3.66
CA THR A 12 8.40 -3.91 3.02
C THR A 12 7.14 -4.67 3.45
N VAL A 13 6.71 -5.66 2.65
CA VAL A 13 5.54 -6.52 2.99
C VAL A 13 5.65 -7.13 4.39
N LYS A 14 6.85 -7.57 4.80
CA LYS A 14 7.11 -8.11 6.13
C LYS A 14 6.95 -7.06 7.24
N GLN A 15 7.46 -5.85 7.03
CA GLN A 15 7.30 -4.76 7.99
C GLN A 15 5.84 -4.32 8.11
N ILE A 16 5.10 -4.31 7.01
CA ILE A 16 3.67 -4.00 6.98
C ILE A 16 2.89 -5.09 7.74
N ALA A 17 3.19 -6.36 7.46
CA ALA A 17 2.61 -7.52 8.13
C ALA A 17 2.84 -7.44 9.66
N ALA A 18 4.07 -7.13 10.08
CA ALA A 18 4.41 -6.95 11.48
C ALA A 18 3.69 -5.74 12.12
N SER A 19 3.65 -4.59 11.43
CA SER A 19 3.05 -3.35 11.95
C SER A 19 1.53 -3.44 12.08
N LEU A 20 0.88 -4.18 11.18
CA LEU A 20 -0.58 -4.37 11.17
C LEU A 20 -1.02 -5.67 11.82
N HIS A 21 -0.08 -6.49 12.33
CA HIS A 21 -0.34 -7.82 12.88
C HIS A 21 -1.17 -8.73 11.96
N ILE A 22 -0.86 -8.72 10.66
CA ILE A 22 -1.50 -9.56 9.64
C ILE A 22 -0.47 -10.40 8.88
N THR A 23 -0.92 -11.41 8.14
CA THR A 23 -0.02 -12.25 7.34
C THR A 23 0.47 -11.53 6.07
N ASP A 24 1.65 -11.89 5.56
CA ASP A 24 2.15 -11.38 4.27
C ASP A 24 1.16 -11.60 3.12
N ARG A 25 0.40 -12.71 3.17
CA ARG A 25 -0.67 -13.02 2.21
C ARG A 25 -1.78 -11.97 2.27
N ALA A 26 -2.22 -11.61 3.47
CA ALA A 26 -3.23 -10.58 3.68
C ALA A 26 -2.73 -9.21 3.21
N VAL A 27 -1.47 -8.85 3.47
CA VAL A 27 -0.86 -7.60 2.96
C VAL A 27 -0.96 -7.54 1.44
N ARG A 28 -0.57 -8.60 0.71
CA ARG A 28 -0.66 -8.64 -0.75
C ARG A 28 -2.10 -8.51 -1.25
N LEU A 29 -3.04 -9.15 -0.55
CA LEU A 29 -4.48 -9.06 -0.83
C LEU A 29 -4.98 -7.62 -0.67
N TYR A 30 -4.59 -6.95 0.42
CA TYR A 30 -4.96 -5.55 0.66
C TYR A 30 -4.31 -4.58 -0.33
N LEU A 31 -3.05 -4.81 -0.71
CA LEU A 31 -2.38 -4.02 -1.76
C LEU A 31 -3.08 -4.18 -3.11
N SER A 32 -3.46 -5.41 -3.48
CA SER A 32 -4.21 -5.69 -4.72
C SER A 32 -5.62 -5.08 -4.69
N SER A 33 -6.34 -5.22 -3.58
CA SER A 33 -7.65 -4.59 -3.40
C SER A 33 -7.55 -3.06 -3.45
N GLY A 34 -6.53 -2.48 -2.81
CA GLY A 34 -6.26 -1.04 -2.86
C GLY A 34 -5.91 -0.55 -4.27
N CYS A 35 -5.17 -1.36 -5.04
CA CYS A 35 -4.88 -1.10 -6.45
C CYS A 35 -6.17 -1.02 -7.28
N ALA A 36 -7.09 -1.98 -7.09
CA ALA A 36 -8.40 -1.98 -7.76
C ALA A 36 -9.22 -0.74 -7.38
N LYS A 37 -9.25 -0.38 -6.09
CA LYS A 37 -9.96 0.82 -5.59
C LYS A 37 -9.40 2.13 -6.15
N LEU A 38 -8.09 2.18 -6.42
CA LEU A 38 -7.41 3.34 -7.01
C LEU A 38 -7.45 3.36 -8.54
N ASN A 39 -8.11 2.37 -9.15
CA ASN A 39 -8.16 2.13 -10.58
C ASN A 39 -6.74 2.05 -11.22
N CYS A 40 -5.85 1.32 -10.56
CA CYS A 40 -4.48 1.09 -11.01
C CYS A 40 -4.34 -0.34 -11.57
N ALA A 41 -3.51 -0.50 -12.60
CA ALA A 41 -3.28 -1.81 -13.20
C ALA A 41 -2.28 -2.66 -12.39
N THR A 42 -1.38 -2.01 -11.65
CA THR A 42 -0.32 -2.70 -10.90
C THR A 42 -0.10 -2.08 -9.51
N ILE A 43 0.32 -2.91 -8.54
CA ILE A 43 0.62 -2.46 -7.17
C ILE A 43 1.65 -1.31 -7.16
N PRO A 44 2.75 -1.34 -7.94
CA PRO A 44 3.69 -0.22 -8.01
C PRO A 44 3.05 1.09 -8.47
N GLN A 45 2.12 1.06 -9.43
CA GLN A 45 1.36 2.25 -9.83
C GLN A 45 0.47 2.77 -8.70
N ALA A 46 -0.19 1.88 -7.97
CA ALA A 46 -1.02 2.25 -6.82
C ALA A 46 -0.20 2.87 -5.70
N ILE A 47 1.01 2.35 -5.44
CA ILE A 47 1.96 2.90 -4.49
C ILE A 47 2.39 4.29 -4.93
N ALA A 48 2.86 4.45 -6.18
CA ALA A 48 3.31 5.74 -6.71
C ALA A 48 2.20 6.81 -6.62
N LYS A 49 0.96 6.44 -6.99
CA LYS A 49 -0.21 7.33 -6.89
C LYS A 49 -0.54 7.70 -5.45
N THR A 50 -0.33 6.79 -4.51
CA THR A 50 -0.50 7.04 -3.07
C THR A 50 0.59 7.96 -2.54
N VAL A 51 1.85 7.76 -2.92
CA VAL A 51 2.98 8.66 -2.60
C VAL A 51 2.69 10.09 -3.08
N SER A 52 2.30 10.25 -4.34
CA SER A 52 1.94 11.56 -4.88
C SER A 52 0.80 12.22 -4.10
N ARG A 53 -0.18 11.43 -3.63
CA ARG A 53 -1.29 11.93 -2.80
C ARG A 53 -0.88 12.29 -1.38
N GLU A 54 0.02 11.55 -0.74
CA GLU A 54 0.57 11.92 0.57
C GLU A 54 1.43 13.20 0.46
N MET A 55 2.20 13.36 -0.61
CA MET A 55 3.00 14.58 -0.85
C MET A 55 2.14 15.83 -1.12
N LEU A 56 0.94 15.65 -1.69
CA LEU A 56 -0.03 16.72 -1.94
C LEU A 56 -0.91 17.05 -0.72
N ARG A 57 -0.80 16.28 0.37
CA ARG A 57 -1.50 16.57 1.63
C ARG A 57 -0.67 17.62 2.41
N PRO A 58 -1.25 18.79 2.75
CA PRO A 58 -0.56 19.85 3.49
C PRO A 58 -0.19 19.44 4.91
#